data_AF-A0A4Q5V9W5-F1
#
_entry.id   AF-A0A4Q5V9W5-F1
#
_cell.length_a   1.000
_cell.length_b   1.000
_cell.length_c   1.000
_cell.angle_alpha   90.00
_cell.angle_beta   90.00
_cell.angle_gamma   90.00
#
_symmetry.space_group_name_H-M   'P 1'
#
loop_
_entity.id
_entity.type
_entity.pdbx_description
1 polymer ?
#
loop_
_entity_poly.entity_id
_entity_poly.type
_entity_poly.pdbx_seq_one_letter_code
_entity_poly.pdbx_strand_id
1 'polypeptide(L)'
;MRPSFKLVSIGSFALAIVLFTLIFTREGKVVAVAAQEPEVNDKVVTNYIEKVELQNAQERDERQEAYTHQKMAKAKKESVECQFWTQQQAAKPSSKGADKVKQFCELSSDASSESSTASNQPTSQKAR
;
A
#
# COMPACT_ATOMS: atom_id res chain seq x y z
N MET A 1 66.28 48.74 -34.25
CA MET A 1 65.11 49.43 -33.67
C MET A 1 64.58 48.59 -32.51
N ARG A 2 64.76 49.03 -31.26
CA ARG A 2 64.21 48.31 -30.09
C ARG A 2 62.73 48.68 -29.97
N PRO A 3 61.79 47.72 -30.00
CA PRO A 3 60.39 48.05 -29.77
C PRO A 3 60.26 48.66 -28.38
N SER A 4 59.63 49.82 -28.31
CA SER A 4 59.42 50.57 -27.07
C SER A 4 58.76 49.64 -26.04
N PHE A 5 59.43 49.39 -24.92
CA PHE A 5 58.98 48.47 -23.86
C PHE A 5 57.54 48.75 -23.40
N LYS A 6 57.11 50.01 -23.52
CA LYS A 6 55.73 50.47 -23.27
C LYS A 6 54.69 49.83 -24.21
N LEU A 7 55.01 49.67 -25.50
CA LEU A 7 54.11 49.05 -26.48
C LEU A 7 53.96 47.55 -26.25
N VAL A 8 55.06 46.88 -25.88
CA VAL A 8 55.06 45.44 -25.53
C VAL A 8 54.23 45.20 -24.27
N SER A 9 54.39 46.07 -23.25
CA SER A 9 53.64 45.97 -21.99
C SER A 9 52.13 46.20 -22.17
N ILE A 10 51.72 47.12 -23.04
CA ILE A 10 50.30 47.37 -23.31
C ILE A 10 49.68 46.17 -24.03
N GLY A 11 50.40 45.60 -25.01
CA GLY A 11 49.96 44.41 -25.73
C GLY A 11 49.78 43.19 -24.81
N SER A 12 50.70 42.96 -23.87
CA SER A 12 50.58 41.85 -22.92
C SER A 12 49.42 42.03 -21.94
N PHE A 13 49.13 43.26 -21.52
CA PHE A 13 48.04 43.54 -20.59
C PHE A 13 46.68 43.32 -21.25
N ALA A 14 46.51 43.76 -22.49
CA ALA A 14 45.30 43.51 -23.27
C ALA A 14 45.06 42.00 -23.49
N LEU A 15 46.12 41.25 -23.80
CA LEU A 15 46.05 39.79 -23.96
C LEU A 15 45.66 39.10 -22.64
N ALA A 16 46.23 39.53 -21.51
CA ALA A 16 45.91 38.97 -20.20
C ALA A 16 44.44 39.21 -19.81
N ILE A 17 43.89 40.40 -20.07
CA ILE A 17 42.48 40.72 -19.81
C ILE A 17 41.56 39.84 -20.68
N VAL A 18 41.89 39.65 -21.96
CA VAL A 18 41.12 38.76 -22.85
C VAL A 18 41.17 37.30 -22.39
N LEU A 19 42.33 36.82 -21.94
CA LEU A 19 42.43 35.46 -21.39
C LEU A 19 41.65 35.33 -20.08
N PHE A 20 41.69 36.35 -19.21
CA PHE A 20 40.96 36.35 -17.96
C PHE A 20 39.44 36.36 -18.18
N THR A 21 38.94 37.16 -19.13
CA THR A 21 37.52 37.14 -19.51
C THR A 21 37.13 35.83 -20.17
N LEU A 22 37.99 35.21 -20.99
CA LEU A 22 37.73 33.87 -21.55
C LEU A 22 37.69 32.77 -20.49
N ILE A 23 38.50 32.85 -19.43
CA ILE A 23 38.45 31.91 -18.31
C ILE A 23 37.16 32.11 -17.50
N PHE A 24 36.83 33.36 -17.13
CA PHE A 24 35.61 33.67 -16.38
C PHE A 24 34.32 33.40 -17.17
N THR A 25 34.31 33.61 -18.49
CA THR A 25 33.16 33.29 -19.35
C THR A 25 33.06 31.81 -19.72
N ARG A 26 34.16 31.04 -19.61
CA ARG A 26 34.11 29.58 -19.79
C ARG A 26 33.34 28.87 -18.68
N GLU A 27 33.26 29.44 -17.48
CA GLU A 27 32.41 28.89 -16.41
C GLU A 27 30.92 29.17 -16.61
N GLY A 28 30.56 30.14 -17.47
CA GLY A 28 29.17 30.48 -17.79
C GLY A 28 28.51 29.60 -18.87
N LYS A 29 29.23 28.62 -19.43
CA LYS A 29 28.70 27.68 -20.44
C LYS A 29 28.85 26.22 -20.02
N VAL A 30 28.78 25.94 -18.72
CA VAL A 30 28.47 24.61 -18.22
C VAL A 30 26.96 24.59 -17.96
N VAL A 31 26.23 24.01 -18.91
CA VAL A 31 24.97 23.30 -18.65
C VAL A 31 23.83 24.18 -18.12
N ALA A 32 23.23 24.97 -19.02
CA ALA A 32 21.79 25.25 -18.96
C ALA A 32 20.98 24.03 -19.48
N VAL A 33 21.35 22.82 -19.05
CA VAL A 33 20.68 21.54 -19.34
C VAL A 33 20.64 20.73 -18.04
N ALA A 34 20.10 21.30 -16.97
CA ALA A 34 19.82 20.57 -15.73
C ALA A 34 18.92 21.39 -14.79
N ALA A 35 17.73 21.82 -15.24
CA ALA A 35 16.69 22.35 -14.34
C ALA A 35 15.26 22.27 -14.92
N GLN A 36 15.03 21.42 -15.91
CA GLN A 36 13.71 20.90 -16.31
C GLN A 36 13.96 19.39 -16.36
N GLU A 37 13.42 18.48 -15.56
CA GLU A 37 12.17 18.38 -14.81
C GLU A 37 12.43 17.50 -13.57
N PRO A 38 11.88 17.80 -12.38
CA PRO A 38 11.56 16.76 -11.40
C PRO A 38 10.05 16.46 -11.33
N GLU A 39 9.20 17.33 -11.87
CA GLU A 39 7.76 17.27 -11.60
C GLU A 39 7.05 16.05 -12.23
N VAL A 40 7.52 15.55 -13.39
CA VAL A 40 6.90 14.40 -14.07
C VAL A 40 7.25 13.09 -13.37
N ASN A 41 8.44 12.97 -12.76
CA ASN A 41 8.89 11.74 -12.12
C ASN A 41 8.20 11.54 -10.76
N ASP A 42 8.03 12.62 -9.98
CA ASP A 42 7.37 12.56 -8.68
C ASP A 42 5.88 12.16 -8.80
N LYS A 43 5.17 12.61 -9.85
CA LYS A 43 3.78 12.22 -10.08
C LYS A 43 3.62 10.75 -10.45
N VAL A 44 4.53 10.20 -11.27
CA VAL A 44 4.49 8.78 -11.66
C VAL A 44 4.81 7.88 -10.47
N VAL A 45 5.81 8.24 -9.66
CA VAL A 45 6.17 7.50 -8.45
C VAL A 45 5.05 7.56 -7.42
N THR A 46 4.45 8.73 -7.18
CA THR A 46 3.33 8.88 -6.23
C THR A 46 2.11 8.05 -6.66
N ASN A 47 1.74 8.08 -7.95
CA ASN A 47 0.63 7.26 -8.47
C ASN A 47 0.92 5.76 -8.37
N TYR A 48 2.17 5.34 -8.51
CA TYR A 48 2.55 3.94 -8.35
C TYR A 48 2.42 3.51 -6.88
N ILE A 49 2.91 4.33 -5.94
CA ILE A 49 2.81 4.06 -4.51
C ILE A 49 1.35 3.95 -4.09
N GLU A 50 0.50 4.91 -4.46
CA GLU A 50 -0.92 4.91 -4.13
C GLU A 50 -1.64 3.66 -4.66
N LYS A 51 -1.32 3.22 -5.88
CA LYS A 51 -1.88 1.98 -6.45
C LYS A 51 -1.44 0.74 -5.69
N VAL A 52 -0.16 0.66 -5.29
CA VAL A 52 0.36 -0.48 -4.53
C VAL A 52 -0.23 -0.52 -3.13
N GLU A 53 -0.37 0.63 -2.47
CA GLU A 53 -1.02 0.74 -1.16
C GLU A 53 -2.49 0.33 -1.23
N LEU A 54 -3.22 0.78 -2.26
CA LEU A 54 -4.61 0.39 -2.48
C LEU A 54 -4.76 -1.12 -2.72
N GLN A 55 -3.90 -1.70 -3.55
CA GLN A 55 -3.91 -3.15 -3.80
C GLN A 55 -3.57 -3.94 -2.55
N ASN A 56 -2.59 -3.50 -1.76
CA ASN A 56 -2.25 -4.15 -0.50
C ASN A 56 -3.38 -4.04 0.51
N ALA A 57 -4.08 -2.91 0.58
CA ALA A 57 -5.25 -2.76 1.44
C ALA A 57 -6.36 -3.72 1.04
N GLN A 58 -6.69 -3.78 -0.26
CA GLN A 58 -7.65 -4.74 -0.81
C GLN A 58 -7.28 -6.19 -0.52
N GLU A 59 -6.03 -6.59 -0.74
CA GLU A 59 -5.58 -7.97 -0.44
C GLU A 59 -5.71 -8.28 1.05
N ARG A 60 -5.45 -7.31 1.93
CA ARG A 60 -5.61 -7.50 3.38
C ARG A 60 -7.08 -7.66 3.76
N ASP A 61 -7.96 -6.86 3.20
CA ASP A 61 -9.39 -6.95 3.44
C ASP A 61 -9.95 -8.29 2.93
N GLU A 62 -9.61 -8.68 1.71
CA GLU A 62 -9.99 -9.98 1.13
C GLU A 62 -9.46 -11.16 1.97
N ARG A 63 -8.21 -11.09 2.43
CA ARG A 63 -7.64 -12.14 3.30
C ARG A 63 -8.35 -12.18 4.65
N GLN A 64 -8.71 -11.03 5.20
CA GLN A 64 -9.42 -10.93 6.47
C GLN A 64 -10.83 -11.51 6.32
N GLU A 65 -11.56 -11.16 5.27
CA GLU A 65 -12.88 -11.73 4.96
C GLU A 65 -12.80 -13.23 4.73
N ALA A 66 -11.84 -13.71 3.94
CA ALA A 66 -11.64 -15.15 3.74
C ALA A 66 -11.36 -15.87 5.07
N TYR A 67 -10.56 -15.27 5.95
CA TYR A 67 -10.26 -15.83 7.27
C TYR A 67 -11.49 -15.86 8.17
N THR A 68 -12.30 -14.79 8.22
CA THR A 68 -13.53 -14.77 9.02
C THR A 68 -14.53 -15.79 8.50
N HIS A 69 -14.73 -15.88 7.18
CA HIS A 69 -15.57 -16.90 6.56
C HIS A 69 -15.09 -18.32 6.87
N GLN A 70 -13.78 -18.59 6.78
CA GLN A 70 -13.21 -19.89 7.13
C GLN A 70 -13.41 -20.22 8.61
N LYS A 71 -13.19 -19.25 9.50
CA LYS A 71 -13.38 -19.42 10.94
C LYS A 71 -14.84 -19.71 11.28
N MET A 72 -15.78 -18.99 10.69
CA MET A 72 -17.22 -19.22 10.88
C MET A 72 -17.64 -20.59 10.32
N ALA A 73 -17.11 -20.98 9.16
CA ALA A 73 -17.36 -22.30 8.56
C ALA A 73 -16.87 -23.42 9.47
N LYS A 74 -15.66 -23.25 10.03
CA LYS A 74 -15.07 -24.21 10.96
C LYS A 74 -15.89 -24.30 12.25
N ALA A 75 -16.23 -23.18 12.86
CA ALA A 75 -17.04 -23.13 14.08
C ALA A 75 -18.41 -23.80 13.88
N LYS A 76 -19.06 -23.59 12.72
CA LYS A 76 -20.34 -24.20 12.40
C LYS A 76 -20.23 -25.72 12.20
N LYS A 77 -19.16 -26.20 11.57
CA LYS A 77 -18.86 -27.66 11.46
C LYS A 77 -18.53 -28.30 12.80
N GLU A 78 -17.87 -27.56 13.69
CA GLU A 78 -17.54 -28.01 15.04
C GLU A 78 -18.72 -27.87 16.01
N SER A 79 -19.84 -27.27 15.59
CA SER A 79 -21.06 -27.20 16.39
C SER A 79 -21.56 -28.60 16.73
N VAL A 80 -22.00 -28.77 17.97
CA VAL A 80 -22.60 -30.00 18.50
C VAL A 80 -23.78 -30.45 17.64
N GLU A 81 -24.58 -29.51 17.12
CA GLU A 81 -25.73 -29.81 16.27
C GLU A 81 -25.31 -30.39 14.92
N CYS A 82 -24.28 -29.80 14.30
CA CYS A 82 -23.74 -30.33 13.05
C CYS A 82 -23.18 -31.74 13.26
N GLN A 83 -22.35 -31.95 14.29
CA GLN A 83 -21.80 -33.26 14.61
C GLN A 83 -22.87 -34.31 14.91
N PHE A 84 -23.92 -33.92 15.65
CA PHE A 84 -25.05 -34.78 15.95
C PHE A 84 -25.77 -35.24 14.68
N TRP A 85 -26.14 -34.30 13.80
CA TRP A 85 -26.85 -34.63 12.57
C TRP A 85 -25.97 -35.39 11.57
N THR A 86 -24.67 -35.08 11.49
CA THR A 86 -23.71 -35.83 10.67
C THR A 86 -23.55 -37.27 11.18
N GLN A 87 -23.43 -37.47 12.50
CA GLN A 87 -23.36 -38.80 13.10
C GLN A 87 -24.66 -39.59 12.88
N GLN A 88 -25.81 -38.93 13.01
CA GLN A 88 -27.11 -39.55 12.78
C GLN A 88 -27.31 -39.93 11.31
N GLN A 89 -26.87 -39.08 10.37
CA GLN A 89 -26.92 -39.36 8.94
C GLN A 89 -25.98 -40.53 8.55
N ALA A 90 -24.79 -40.59 9.15
CA ALA A 90 -23.84 -41.69 8.93
C ALA A 90 -24.38 -43.02 9.47
N ALA A 91 -25.08 -43.01 10.61
CA ALA A 91 -25.67 -44.21 11.20
C ALA A 91 -26.96 -44.64 10.48
N LYS A 92 -27.81 -43.68 10.09
CA LYS A 92 -29.09 -43.91 9.41
C LYS A 92 -29.35 -42.83 8.36
N PRO A 93 -28.95 -43.06 7.10
CA PRO A 93 -29.17 -42.09 6.04
C PRO A 93 -30.68 -41.92 5.81
N SER A 94 -31.15 -40.68 5.98
CA SER A 94 -32.53 -40.28 5.71
C SER A 94 -32.53 -38.90 5.07
N SER A 95 -33.54 -38.60 4.25
CA SER A 95 -33.68 -37.27 3.62
C SER A 95 -33.76 -36.16 4.68
N LYS A 96 -34.54 -36.37 5.73
CA LYS A 96 -34.66 -35.42 6.86
C LYS A 96 -33.33 -35.17 7.56
N GLY A 97 -32.49 -36.21 7.73
CA GLY A 97 -31.15 -36.06 8.29
C GLY A 97 -30.23 -35.24 7.38
N ALA A 98 -30.32 -35.46 6.07
CA ALA A 98 -29.56 -34.68 5.08
C ALA A 98 -29.95 -33.18 5.08
N ASP A 99 -31.25 -32.88 5.16
CA ASP A 99 -31.75 -31.50 5.23
C ASP A 99 -31.25 -30.78 6.50
N LYS A 100 -31.18 -31.51 7.62
CA LYS A 100 -30.68 -30.98 8.89
C LYS A 100 -29.17 -30.78 8.89
N VAL A 101 -28.40 -31.72 8.33
CA VAL A 101 -26.96 -31.50 8.10
C VAL A 101 -26.75 -30.26 7.23
N LYS A 102 -27.55 -30.08 6.19
CA LYS A 102 -27.49 -28.87 5.35
C LYS A 102 -27.77 -27.60 6.16
N GLN A 103 -28.84 -27.59 6.95
CA GLN A 103 -29.24 -26.45 7.78
C GLN A 103 -28.17 -26.06 8.83
N PHE A 104 -27.60 -27.05 9.51
CA PHE A 104 -26.74 -26.84 10.66
C PHE A 104 -25.24 -26.86 10.35
N CYS A 105 -24.80 -27.44 9.24
CA CYS A 105 -23.39 -27.51 8.85
C CYS A 105 -23.03 -26.57 7.68
N GLU A 106 -23.97 -26.23 6.79
CA GLU A 106 -23.68 -25.28 5.70
C GLU A 106 -23.95 -23.85 6.16
N LEU A 107 -23.00 -22.94 5.90
CA LEU A 107 -23.25 -21.52 6.04
C LEU A 107 -24.27 -21.12 4.97
N SER A 108 -25.54 -20.96 5.35
CA SER A 108 -26.49 -20.22 4.52
C SER A 108 -25.92 -18.83 4.28
N SER A 109 -25.70 -18.46 3.03
CA SER A 109 -25.14 -17.16 2.64
C SER A 109 -25.94 -15.96 3.18
N ASP A 110 -27.16 -16.18 3.69
CA ASP A 110 -28.03 -15.17 4.29
C ASP A 110 -27.77 -14.89 5.78
N ALA A 111 -27.02 -15.75 6.48
CA ALA A 111 -26.81 -15.63 7.93
C ALA A 111 -25.59 -14.75 8.32
N SER A 112 -24.83 -14.23 7.35
CA SER A 112 -23.69 -13.34 7.62
C SER A 112 -24.10 -11.95 8.13
N SER A 113 -25.39 -11.63 8.23
CA SER A 113 -25.88 -10.30 8.65
C SER A 113 -26.41 -10.22 10.09
N GLU A 114 -26.48 -11.31 10.85
CA GLU A 114 -27.01 -11.31 12.22
C GLU A 114 -25.99 -11.81 13.25
N SER A 115 -24.86 -11.10 13.41
CA SER A 115 -24.07 -11.20 14.66
C SER A 115 -23.16 -9.99 14.83
N SER A 116 -23.77 -8.83 15.09
CA SER A 116 -23.10 -7.64 15.61
C SER A 116 -24.07 -6.84 16.47
N THR A 117 -24.66 -7.49 17.48
CA THR A 117 -25.43 -6.78 18.51
C THR A 117 -25.10 -7.28 19.91
N ALA A 118 -24.47 -6.37 20.66
CA ALA A 118 -24.50 -6.18 22.12
C ALA A 118 -23.72 -7.16 23.02
N SER A 119 -22.72 -6.63 23.73
CA SER A 119 -22.78 -6.51 25.21
C SER A 119 -21.58 -5.71 25.74
N ASN A 120 -21.73 -4.38 25.83
CA ASN A 120 -20.90 -3.53 26.69
C ASN A 120 -21.82 -2.91 27.73
N GLN A 121 -21.99 -3.58 28.86
CA GLN A 121 -22.65 -3.04 30.06
C GLN A 121 -21.58 -2.88 31.16
N PRO A 122 -21.22 -1.65 31.56
CA PRO A 122 -20.36 -1.46 32.72
C PRO A 122 -21.22 -1.57 33.98
N THR A 123 -20.97 -2.60 34.79
CA THR A 123 -21.50 -2.73 36.14
C THR A 123 -20.80 -1.73 37.06
N SER A 124 -21.46 -0.60 37.32
CA SER A 124 -21.08 0.31 38.41
C SER A 124 -21.49 -0.33 39.74
N GLN A 125 -20.54 -0.97 40.43
CA GLN A 125 -20.71 -1.45 41.79
C GLN A 125 -20.63 -0.28 42.78
N LYS A 126 -21.74 -0.10 43.50
CA LYS A 126 -21.95 0.84 44.60
C LYS A 126 -21.10 0.43 45.80
N ALA A 127 -20.12 1.25 46.15
CA ALA A 127 -19.35 1.12 47.39
C ALA A 127 -20.21 1.48 48.61
N ARG A 128 -20.02 0.72 49.69
CA ARG A 128 -20.60 0.93 51.01
C ARG A 128 -19.53 1.44 51.95
#